data_AF-A0A938AXC7-F1
#
_entry.id   AF-A0A938AXC7-F1
#
_cell.length_a   1.000
_cell.length_b   1.000
_cell.length_c   1.000
_cell.angle_alpha   90.00
_cell.angle_beta   90.00
_cell.angle_gamma   90.00
#
_symmetry.space_group_name_H-M   'P 1'
#
loop_
_entity.id
_entity.type
_entity.pdbx_description
1 polymer ?
#
loop_
_entity_poly.entity_id
_entity_poly.type
_entity_poly.pdbx_seq_one_letter_code
_entity_poly.pdbx_strand_id
1 'polypeptide(L)'
;MKVAVIGANGQLGSDLCKQLDAADLMSLTHSGIEITIMDSVKDSFQKYRPDIIINTAAFHRVDDCEADPDKTFRVNALGARNVALIAQERGAKLVHLSTG
;
A
#
# COMPACT_ATOMS: atom_id res chain seq x y z
N MET A 1 -2.94 14.32 11.56
CA MET A 1 -2.36 14.15 10.20
C MET A 1 -2.61 12.72 9.82
N LYS A 2 -3.40 12.45 8.80
CA LYS A 2 -3.91 11.11 8.51
C LYS A 2 -2.88 10.26 7.76
N VAL A 3 -2.59 9.08 8.28
CA VAL A 3 -1.64 8.14 7.68
C VAL A 3 -2.37 6.87 7.27
N ALA A 4 -2.19 6.44 6.02
CA ALA A 4 -2.62 5.13 5.56
C ALA A 4 -1.41 4.19 5.45
N VAL A 5 -1.50 3.01 6.07
CA VAL A 5 -0.50 1.94 5.95
C VAL A 5 -1.11 0.80 5.13
N ILE A 6 -0.57 0.54 3.94
CA ILE A 6 -1.00 -0.56 3.06
C ILE A 6 -0.11 -1.78 3.29
N GLY A 7 -0.70 -2.97 3.40
CA GLY A 7 0.02 -4.16 3.84
C GLY A 7 0.16 -4.20 5.36
N ALA A 8 -0.82 -3.65 6.08
CA ALA A 8 -0.79 -3.45 7.53
C ALA A 8 -0.65 -4.74 8.38
N ASN A 9 -0.92 -5.91 7.80
CA ASN A 9 -0.73 -7.21 8.45
C ASN A 9 0.61 -7.89 8.07
N GLY A 10 1.41 -7.28 7.20
CA GLY A 10 2.78 -7.71 6.94
C GLY A 10 3.71 -7.34 8.10
N GLN A 11 4.95 -7.83 8.07
CA GLN A 11 5.93 -7.62 9.15
C GLN A 11 6.12 -6.13 9.48
N LEU A 12 6.60 -5.35 8.51
CA LEU A 12 6.81 -3.91 8.70
C LEU A 12 5.50 -3.14 8.91
N GLY A 13 4.45 -3.47 8.13
CA GLY A 13 3.15 -2.79 8.25
C GLY A 13 2.58 -2.90 9.66
N SER A 14 2.66 -4.09 10.26
CA SER A 14 2.15 -4.34 11.61
C SER A 14 2.94 -3.59 12.69
N ASP A 15 4.25 -3.46 12.53
CA ASP A 15 5.10 -2.73 13.48
C ASP A 15 4.89 -1.22 13.34
N LEU A 16 4.75 -0.70 12.12
CA LEU A 16 4.37 0.70 11.89
C LEU A 16 3.03 1.03 12.54
N CYS A 17 2.03 0.17 12.38
CA CYS A 17 0.72 0.36 13.01
C CYS A 17 0.77 0.42 14.54
N LYS A 18 1.76 -0.21 15.20
CA LYS A 18 1.95 -0.14 16.66
C LYS A 18 2.63 1.15 17.10
N GLN A 19 3.43 1.78 16.23
CA GLN A 19 4.19 2.99 16.55
C GLN A 19 3.45 4.28 16.20
N LEU A 20 2.44 4.21 15.33
CA LEU A 20 1.63 5.34 14.93
C LEU A 20 0.40 5.51 15.83
N ASP A 21 -0.06 6.74 15.98
CA ASP A 21 -1.28 7.06 16.73
C ASP A 21 -2.52 6.47 16.01
N ALA A 22 -3.30 5.66 16.74
CA ALA A 22 -4.50 5.01 16.23
C ALA A 22 -5.59 6.01 15.78
N ALA A 23 -5.64 7.21 16.36
CA ALA A 23 -6.62 8.23 15.99
C ALA A 23 -6.42 8.76 14.55
N ASP A 24 -5.19 8.72 14.06
CA ASP A 24 -4.76 9.25 12.77
C ASP A 24 -4.35 8.14 11.78
N LEU A 25 -4.53 6.86 12.15
CA LEU A 25 -4.07 5.71 11.37
C LEU A 25 -5.21 4.97 10.66
N MET A 26 -5.03 4.72 9.37
CA MET A 26 -5.80 3.75 8.59
C MET A 26 -4.92 2.56 8.21
N SER A 27 -5.17 1.44 8.87
CA SER A 27 -4.51 0.16 8.60
C SER A 27 -5.24 -0.59 7.49
N LEU A 28 -4.60 -0.76 6.33
CA LEU A 28 -5.17 -1.45 5.17
C LEU A 28 -4.44 -2.76 4.92
N THR A 29 -5.14 -3.87 5.12
CA THR A 29 -4.72 -5.20 4.67
C THR A 29 -5.23 -5.43 3.23
N HIS A 30 -4.84 -6.55 2.61
CA HIS A 30 -5.34 -6.95 1.29
C HIS A 30 -6.88 -7.01 1.20
N SER A 31 -7.59 -7.30 2.30
CA SER A 31 -9.07 -7.28 2.32
C SER A 31 -9.66 -5.86 2.35
N GLY A 32 -8.87 -4.86 2.76
CA GLY A 32 -9.29 -3.45 2.83
C GLY A 32 -8.88 -2.63 1.61
N ILE A 33 -7.92 -3.11 0.82
CA ILE A 33 -7.49 -2.49 -0.43
C ILE A 33 -6.82 -3.53 -1.32
N GLU A 34 -7.24 -3.58 -2.59
CA GLU A 34 -6.59 -4.35 -3.63
C GLU A 34 -5.79 -3.39 -4.51
N ILE A 35 -4.49 -3.27 -4.26
CA ILE A 35 -3.65 -2.28 -4.95
C ILE A 35 -3.53 -2.53 -6.45
N THR A 36 -3.74 -3.78 -6.90
CA THR A 36 -3.71 -4.11 -8.33
C THR A 36 -4.92 -3.57 -9.09
N ILE A 37 -5.99 -3.16 -8.39
CA ILE A 37 -7.22 -2.61 -8.96
C ILE A 37 -7.29 -1.10 -8.66
N MET A 38 -7.19 -0.27 -9.70
CA MET A 38 -7.19 1.19 -9.56
C MET A 38 -8.42 1.72 -8.81
N ASP A 39 -9.61 1.21 -9.12
CA ASP A 39 -10.85 1.65 -8.48
C ASP A 39 -10.86 1.32 -6.97
N SER A 40 -10.29 0.19 -6.58
CA SER A 40 -10.14 -0.16 -5.15
C SER A 40 -9.26 0.85 -4.42
N VAL A 41 -8.13 1.26 -5.01
CA VAL A 41 -7.25 2.29 -4.44
C VAL A 41 -7.97 3.63 -4.35
N LYS A 42 -8.70 4.00 -5.41
CA LYS A 42 -9.44 5.26 -5.49
C LYS A 42 -10.50 5.35 -4.40
N ASP A 43 -11.30 4.29 -4.24
CA ASP A 43 -12.40 4.21 -3.27
C ASP A 43 -11.88 4.26 -1.83
N SER A 44 -10.83 3.48 -1.53
CA SER A 44 -10.23 3.44 -0.19
C SER A 44 -9.70 4.83 0.23
N PHE A 45 -9.04 5.55 -0.69
CA PHE A 45 -8.52 6.88 -0.39
C PHE A 45 -9.56 8.01 -0.50
N GLN A 46 -10.67 7.79 -1.21
CA GLN A 46 -11.79 8.74 -1.24
C GLN A 46 -12.45 8.86 0.12
N LYS A 47 -12.62 7.72 0.81
CA LYS A 47 -13.24 7.67 2.13
C LYS A 47 -12.38 8.31 3.22
N TYR A 48 -11.06 8.07 3.20
CA TYR A 48 -10.20 8.45 4.32
C TYR A 48 -9.44 9.76 4.14
N ARG A 49 -9.05 10.07 2.88
CA ARG A 49 -8.20 11.21 2.52
C ARG A 49 -6.93 11.28 3.37
N PRO A 50 -6.00 10.30 3.22
CA PRO A 50 -4.73 10.33 3.94
C PRO A 50 -3.83 11.47 3.45
N ASP A 51 -3.09 12.08 4.37
CA ASP A 51 -2.01 13.05 4.09
C ASP A 51 -0.70 12.32 3.72
N ILE A 52 -0.50 11.12 4.30
CA ILE A 52 0.65 10.26 4.07
C ILE A 52 0.16 8.84 3.77
N ILE A 53 0.74 8.22 2.74
CA ILE A 53 0.52 6.83 2.38
C ILE A 53 1.85 6.10 2.51
N ILE A 54 1.88 5.03 3.31
CA ILE A 54 3.02 4.12 3.44
C ILE A 54 2.63 2.80 2.79
N ASN A 55 3.19 2.51 1.61
CA ASN A 55 2.93 1.26 0.90
C ASN A 55 3.99 0.22 1.25
N THR A 56 3.62 -0.72 2.13
CA THR A 56 4.43 -1.90 2.48
C THR A 56 3.91 -3.19 1.83
N ALA A 57 2.91 -3.11 0.95
CA ALA A 57 2.41 -4.28 0.24
C ALA A 57 3.35 -4.67 -0.90
N ALA A 58 3.78 -5.93 -0.89
CA ALA A 58 4.63 -6.51 -1.90
C ALA A 58 4.44 -8.03 -1.98
N PHE A 59 4.56 -8.57 -3.19
CA PHE A 59 4.81 -9.98 -3.42
C PHE A 59 6.32 -10.20 -3.37
N HIS A 60 6.81 -10.83 -2.31
CA HIS A 60 8.23 -10.70 -1.91
C HIS A 60 8.94 -12.05 -1.69
N ARG A 61 8.23 -13.18 -1.79
CA ARG A 61 8.87 -14.50 -1.74
C ARG A 61 9.55 -14.74 -3.09
N VAL A 62 10.88 -14.69 -3.13
CA VAL A 62 11.67 -14.71 -4.38
C VAL A 62 11.32 -15.91 -5.25
N ASP A 63 11.31 -17.11 -4.68
CA ASP A 63 10.94 -18.34 -5.42
C ASP A 63 9.54 -18.24 -6.05
N ASP A 64 8.56 -17.70 -5.31
CA ASP A 64 7.21 -17.51 -5.82
C ASP A 64 7.17 -16.41 -6.91
N CYS A 65 8.05 -15.41 -6.82
CA CYS A 65 8.15 -14.34 -7.80
C CYS A 65 8.73 -14.83 -9.14
N GLU A 66 9.73 -15.71 -9.08
CA GLU A 66 10.30 -16.38 -10.26
C GLU A 66 9.29 -17.33 -10.91
N ALA A 67 8.48 -18.02 -10.08
CA ALA A 67 7.44 -18.92 -10.57
C ALA A 67 6.23 -18.20 -11.18
N ASP A 68 5.88 -16.99 -10.71
CA ASP A 68 4.77 -16.18 -11.22
C ASP A 68 5.19 -14.71 -11.46
N PRO A 69 5.91 -14.43 -12.56
CA PRO A 69 6.37 -13.08 -12.89
C PRO A 69 5.21 -12.10 -13.15
N ASP A 70 4.09 -12.58 -13.70
CA ASP A 70 2.92 -11.77 -14.00
C ASP A 70 2.25 -11.26 -12.72
N LYS A 71 2.09 -12.11 -11.71
CA LYS A 71 1.63 -11.69 -10.38
C LYS A 71 2.62 -10.74 -9.72
N THR A 72 3.91 -11.03 -9.81
CA THR A 72 4.96 -10.15 -9.28
C THR A 72 4.85 -8.75 -9.88
N PHE A 73 4.74 -8.65 -11.20
CA PHE A 73 4.63 -7.38 -11.90
C PHE A 73 3.31 -6.66 -11.56
N ARG A 74 2.19 -7.39 -11.51
CA ARG A 74 0.89 -6.83 -11.11
C ARG A 74 0.93 -6.21 -9.72
N VAL A 75 1.53 -6.87 -8.74
CA VAL A 75 1.57 -6.37 -7.36
C VAL A 75 2.65 -5.30 -7.19
N ASN A 76 3.90 -5.61 -7.51
CA ASN A 76 5.05 -4.78 -7.14
C ASN A 76 5.25 -3.59 -8.07
N ALA A 77 4.85 -3.69 -9.34
CA ALA A 77 4.97 -2.59 -10.30
C ALA A 77 3.62 -1.87 -10.52
N LEU A 78 2.60 -2.59 -11.00
CA LEU A 78 1.31 -1.97 -11.30
C LEU A 78 0.56 -1.52 -10.05
N GLY A 79 0.60 -2.32 -8.97
CA GLY A 79 0.01 -1.95 -7.69
C GLY A 79 0.67 -0.71 -7.09
N ALA A 80 2.00 -0.65 -7.08
CA ALA A 80 2.74 0.54 -6.65
C ALA A 80 2.41 1.77 -7.52
N ARG A 81 2.33 1.61 -8.84
CA ARG A 81 1.91 2.67 -9.77
C ARG A 81 0.51 3.20 -9.45
N ASN A 82 -0.45 2.32 -9.19
CA ASN A 82 -1.82 2.73 -8.88
C ASN A 82 -1.87 3.60 -7.61
N VAL A 83 -1.17 3.17 -6.55
CA VAL A 83 -1.06 3.94 -5.31
C VAL A 83 -0.39 5.29 -5.57
N ALA A 84 0.68 5.35 -6.36
CA ALA A 84 1.39 6.58 -6.69
C ALA A 84 0.51 7.58 -7.46
N LEU A 85 -0.26 7.11 -8.45
CA LEU A 85 -1.15 7.98 -9.23
C LEU A 85 -2.23 8.61 -8.34
N ILE A 86 -2.88 7.82 -7.48
CA ILE A 86 -3.91 8.34 -6.58
C ILE A 86 -3.30 9.23 -5.49
N ALA A 87 -2.10 8.92 -4.99
CA ALA A 87 -1.38 9.78 -4.05
C ALA A 87 -1.11 11.16 -4.67
N GLN A 88 -0.61 11.19 -5.91
CA GLN A 88 -0.36 12.41 -6.66
C GLN A 88 -1.63 13.22 -6.91
N GLU A 89 -2.71 12.57 -7.39
CA GLU A 89 -4.01 13.21 -7.63
C GLU A 89 -4.55 13.90 -6.37
N ARG A 90 -4.30 13.30 -5.19
CA ARG A 90 -4.79 13.79 -3.90
C ARG A 90 -3.81 14.70 -3.15
N GLY A 91 -2.60 14.90 -3.67
CA GLY A 91 -1.55 15.66 -2.99
C GLY A 91 -1.01 14.99 -1.72
N ALA A 92 -1.17 13.68 -1.59
CA ALA A 92 -0.65 12.91 -0.45
C ALA A 92 0.82 12.57 -0.65
N LYS A 93 1.60 12.54 0.45
CA LYS A 93 2.98 12.05 0.41
C LYS A 93 2.98 10.53 0.33
N LEU A 94 3.77 9.95 -0.57
CA LEU A 94 3.93 8.51 -0.69
C LEU A 94 5.31 8.07 -0.22
N VAL A 95 5.33 7.08 0.68
CA VAL A 95 6.50 6.27 1.02
C VAL A 95 6.27 4.87 0.44
N HIS A 96 7.13 4.44 -0.48
CA HIS A 96 7.08 3.11 -1.07
C HIS A 96 8.32 2.32 -0.67
N LEU A 97 8.10 1.13 -0.12
CA LEU A 97 9.19 0.25 0.29
C LEU A 97 9.65 -0.56 -0.92
N SER A 98 10.97 -0.57 -1.13
CA SER A 98 11.63 -1.29 -2.21
C SER A 98 12.75 -2.17 -1.64
N THR A 99 13.45 -2.90 -2.51
CA THR A 99 14.59 -3.76 -2.17
C THR A 99 15.76 -3.47 -3.09
N GLY A 100 16.97 -3.78 -2.62
CA GLY A 100 18.20 -3.81 -3.43
C GLY A 100 18.74 -5.23 -3.57
#